data_AF-A0A2H9SHH3-F1
#
_entry.id   AF-A0A2H9SHH3-F1
#
_cell.length_a   1.000
_cell.length_b   1.000
_cell.length_c   1.000
_cell.angle_alpha   90.00
_cell.angle_beta   90.00
_cell.angle_gamma   90.00
#
_symmetry.space_group_name_H-M   'P 1'
#
loop_
_entity.id
_entity.type
_entity.pdbx_description
1 polymer ?
#
loop_
_entity_poly.entity_id
_entity_poly.type
_entity_poly.pdbx_seq_one_letter_code
_entity_poly.pdbx_strand_id
1 'polypeptide(L)'
;MKWQKKGFICSHETFDIPWYKKNTIVPLPYLISDGRLRIYVTMCDELNIGRIGYIDVDPANPSRILGYSKQPVLDVGTCGFFCKGIITASLLKVEADLFLYYSGYQSASDAPYRILSGVAVSRDNGHTFSNLSTKKPILGVITGEVYIRSSPYVIQEEDIFRVWYTADTLGEGPQETQKKCPPYNIRHLTVDSPYDWSLFSCKTGTVAIPIVNESEHGIGKGTIWKENGLYKIIYSIRTLGRGYRLGYAESSDGYQFTRMDSQVGIDVSEGGWDSDMIVFPEIFKYLNKTYLFYSGNHYGMGGMGYAELSKS
;
A
#
# COMPACT_ATOMS: atom_id res chain seq x y z
N MET A 1 -3.89 18.65 8.98
CA MET A 1 -3.84 17.64 10.08
C MET A 1 -2.61 17.89 10.94
N LYS A 2 -2.52 17.35 12.16
CA LYS A 2 -1.29 17.38 12.97
C LYS A 2 -1.06 16.00 13.60
N TRP A 3 0.02 15.33 13.20
CA TRP A 3 0.33 13.99 13.68
C TRP A 3 1.43 14.04 14.74
N GLN A 4 1.18 13.39 15.87
CA GLN A 4 2.19 13.16 16.90
C GLN A 4 2.81 11.78 16.66
N LYS A 5 4.09 11.73 16.25
CA LYS A 5 4.81 10.46 16.14
C LYS A 5 4.85 9.76 17.50
N LYS A 6 4.43 8.50 17.51
CA LYS A 6 4.48 7.63 18.69
C LYS A 6 5.66 6.65 18.62
N GLY A 7 6.25 6.50 17.45
CA GLY A 7 7.57 5.89 17.25
C GLY A 7 7.53 4.54 16.55
N PHE A 8 8.66 3.83 16.68
CA PHE A 8 8.93 2.52 16.11
C PHE A 8 8.02 1.44 16.74
N ILE A 9 7.54 0.50 15.90
CA ILE A 9 6.86 -0.72 16.36
C ILE A 9 7.83 -1.90 16.23
N CYS A 10 8.36 -2.14 15.03
CA CYS A 10 9.26 -3.29 14.78
C CYS A 10 10.05 -3.19 13.48
N SER A 11 11.07 -4.04 13.37
CA SER A 11 11.83 -4.38 12.17
C SER A 11 12.14 -5.89 12.16
N HIS A 12 12.93 -6.35 11.19
CA HIS A 12 13.37 -7.75 11.14
C HIS A 12 14.21 -8.16 12.36
N GLU A 13 14.84 -7.20 13.04
CA GLU A 13 15.61 -7.44 14.26
C GLU A 13 14.72 -7.67 15.49
N THR A 14 13.43 -7.28 15.41
CA THR A 14 12.47 -7.45 16.51
C THR A 14 12.03 -8.90 16.69
N PHE A 15 12.13 -9.72 15.64
CA PHE A 15 11.59 -11.08 15.65
C PHE A 15 12.59 -12.10 15.12
N ASP A 16 12.63 -13.28 15.74
CA ASP A 16 13.34 -14.43 15.19
C ASP A 16 12.42 -15.23 14.26
N ILE A 17 12.39 -14.82 12.99
CA ILE A 17 11.59 -15.43 11.92
C ILE A 17 12.53 -15.80 10.75
N PRO A 18 12.66 -17.09 10.38
CA PRO A 18 13.62 -17.52 9.35
C PRO A 18 13.43 -16.87 7.98
N TRP A 19 12.17 -16.61 7.58
CA TRP A 19 11.82 -16.05 6.27
C TRP A 19 11.72 -14.51 6.25
N TYR A 20 12.10 -13.84 7.33
CA TYR A 20 12.08 -12.38 7.45
C TYR A 20 13.45 -11.87 7.93
N LYS A 21 14.15 -11.18 7.04
CA LYS A 21 15.55 -10.76 7.25
C LYS A 21 15.84 -9.32 6.82
N LYS A 22 14.89 -8.62 6.20
CA LYS A 22 15.11 -7.26 5.66
C LYS A 22 13.96 -6.31 5.96
N ASN A 23 13.14 -6.03 4.96
CA ASN A 23 12.19 -4.93 4.96
C ASN A 23 10.86 -5.28 5.62
N THR A 24 10.22 -4.25 6.18
CA THR A 24 8.91 -4.24 6.84
C THR A 24 8.01 -3.25 6.10
N ILE A 25 7.27 -3.72 5.10
CA ILE A 25 6.69 -2.87 4.05
C ILE A 25 5.16 -2.89 4.10
N VAL A 26 4.57 -1.70 3.92
CA VAL A 26 3.13 -1.46 3.80
C VAL A 26 2.35 -2.07 4.98
N PRO A 27 2.43 -1.45 6.17
CA PRO A 27 1.66 -1.89 7.33
C PRO A 27 0.17 -1.68 7.07
N LEU A 28 -0.63 -2.74 7.14
CA LEU A 28 -2.04 -2.75 6.79
C LEU A 28 -2.88 -3.22 7.99
N PRO A 29 -3.37 -2.28 8.81
CA PRO A 29 -4.09 -2.56 10.05
C PRO A 29 -5.50 -3.10 9.80
N TYR A 30 -5.89 -4.11 10.58
CA TYR A 30 -7.20 -4.74 10.57
C TYR A 30 -7.57 -5.22 11.97
N LEU A 31 -8.74 -4.80 12.46
CA LEU A 31 -9.24 -5.24 13.77
C LEU A 31 -9.87 -6.64 13.62
N ILE A 32 -9.19 -7.67 14.13
CA ILE A 32 -9.73 -9.02 14.11
C ILE A 32 -10.78 -9.21 15.21
N SER A 33 -11.65 -10.21 15.05
CA SER A 33 -12.84 -10.38 15.90
C SER A 33 -12.57 -10.60 17.39
N ASP A 34 -11.36 -11.01 17.77
CA ASP A 34 -10.96 -11.18 19.17
C ASP A 34 -10.45 -9.89 19.84
N GLY A 35 -10.51 -8.76 19.13
CA GLY A 35 -10.18 -7.44 19.65
C GLY A 35 -8.71 -7.04 19.50
N ARG A 36 -7.85 -7.88 18.91
CA ARG A 36 -6.47 -7.49 18.58
C ARG A 36 -6.41 -6.67 17.29
N LEU A 37 -5.48 -5.72 17.23
CA LEU A 37 -5.17 -5.03 15.98
C LEU A 37 -4.11 -5.82 15.23
N ARG A 38 -4.53 -6.54 14.19
CA ARG A 38 -3.63 -7.25 13.29
C ARG A 38 -3.11 -6.29 12.23
N ILE A 39 -1.81 -6.09 12.18
CA ILE A 39 -1.15 -5.32 11.11
C ILE A 39 -0.56 -6.34 10.14
N TYR A 40 -1.22 -6.54 9.00
CA TYR A 40 -0.61 -7.29 7.90
C TYR A 40 0.55 -6.49 7.35
N VAL A 41 1.64 -7.17 7.03
CA VAL A 41 2.85 -6.49 6.60
C VAL A 41 3.61 -7.39 5.66
N THR A 42 4.25 -6.78 4.69
CA THR A 42 5.18 -7.47 3.82
C THR A 42 6.53 -7.56 4.51
N MET A 43 7.00 -8.79 4.70
CA MET A 43 8.29 -9.10 5.30
C MET A 43 9.19 -9.69 4.22
N CYS A 44 10.36 -9.10 4.00
CA CYS A 44 11.31 -9.57 2.99
C CYS A 44 12.34 -10.53 3.58
N ASP A 45 12.67 -11.58 2.82
CA ASP A 45 13.81 -12.45 3.11
C ASP A 45 15.16 -11.82 2.69
N GLU A 46 16.24 -12.58 2.84
CA GLU A 46 17.60 -12.14 2.48
C GLU A 46 17.78 -11.84 0.99
N LEU A 47 16.95 -12.41 0.12
CA LEU A 47 16.95 -12.15 -1.33
C LEU A 47 16.02 -11.00 -1.70
N ASN A 48 15.45 -10.31 -0.70
CA ASN A 48 14.47 -9.25 -0.86
C ASN A 48 13.15 -9.73 -1.50
N ILE A 49 12.79 -11.00 -1.31
CA ILE A 49 11.52 -11.56 -1.73
C ILE A 49 10.50 -11.34 -0.61
N GLY A 50 9.54 -10.45 -0.86
CA GLY A 50 8.46 -10.11 0.06
C GLY A 50 7.40 -11.19 0.15
N ARG A 51 6.99 -11.53 1.37
CA ARG A 51 5.84 -12.38 1.71
C ARG A 51 4.97 -11.67 2.73
N ILE A 52 3.69 -12.01 2.81
CA ILE A 52 2.78 -11.33 3.72
C ILE A 52 2.66 -12.14 5.02
N GLY A 53 3.01 -11.49 6.11
CA GLY A 53 2.75 -11.95 7.47
C GLY A 53 1.87 -10.96 8.21
N TYR A 54 1.83 -11.10 9.53
CA TYR A 54 1.20 -10.12 10.40
C TYR A 54 1.90 -9.96 11.74
N ILE A 55 1.63 -8.83 12.38
CA ILE A 55 1.97 -8.54 13.77
C ILE A 55 0.67 -8.11 14.46
N ASP A 56 0.34 -8.77 15.57
CA ASP A 56 -0.80 -8.41 16.39
C ASP A 56 -0.33 -7.43 17.47
N VAL A 57 -0.99 -6.29 17.59
CA VAL A 57 -0.71 -5.24 18.58
C VAL A 57 -1.96 -4.89 19.38
N ASP A 58 -1.77 -4.23 20.51
CA ASP A 58 -2.86 -3.66 21.30
C ASP A 58 -3.49 -2.47 20.52
N PRO A 59 -4.79 -2.49 20.17
CA PRO A 59 -5.41 -1.40 19.43
C PRO A 59 -5.41 -0.07 20.21
N ALA A 60 -5.34 -0.09 21.54
CA ALA A 60 -5.27 1.12 22.35
C ALA A 60 -3.83 1.68 22.46
N ASN A 61 -2.83 0.83 22.20
CA ASN A 61 -1.41 1.17 22.18
C ASN A 61 -0.65 0.30 21.15
N PRO A 62 -0.57 0.73 19.87
CA PRO A 62 0.08 -0.06 18.81
C PRO A 62 1.57 -0.37 19.03
N SER A 63 2.26 0.28 19.98
CA SER A 63 3.63 -0.09 20.36
C SER A 63 3.73 -1.39 21.15
N ARG A 64 2.61 -1.88 21.71
CA ARG A 64 2.57 -3.12 22.48
C ARG A 64 2.25 -4.29 21.57
N ILE A 65 3.28 -5.05 21.21
CA ILE A 65 3.15 -6.28 20.42
C ILE A 65 2.56 -7.39 21.30
N LEU A 66 1.51 -8.05 20.79
CA LEU A 66 0.81 -9.17 21.42
C LEU A 66 1.15 -10.52 20.78
N GLY A 67 1.56 -10.52 19.51
CA GLY A 67 1.90 -11.72 18.78
C GLY A 67 2.30 -11.41 17.33
N TYR A 68 2.68 -12.44 16.59
CA TYR A 68 3.05 -12.32 15.18
C TYR A 68 2.92 -13.67 14.47
N SER A 69 2.81 -13.63 13.15
CA SER A 69 2.76 -14.83 12.30
C SER A 69 4.11 -15.54 12.26
N LYS A 70 4.14 -16.84 12.56
CA LYS A 70 5.37 -17.67 12.43
C LYS A 70 5.63 -18.15 11.01
N GLN A 71 4.58 -18.23 10.20
CA GLN A 71 4.63 -18.55 8.77
C GLN A 71 3.92 -17.44 7.99
N PRO A 72 4.24 -17.24 6.70
CA PRO A 72 3.49 -16.32 5.85
C PRO A 72 2.01 -16.70 5.82
N VAL A 73 1.12 -15.70 5.86
CA VAL A 73 -0.31 -15.90 5.61
C VAL A 73 -0.65 -15.87 4.12
N LEU A 74 0.24 -15.28 3.32
CA LEU A 74 0.26 -15.39 1.86
C LEU A 74 1.73 -15.45 1.40
N ASP A 75 2.08 -16.53 0.71
CA ASP A 75 3.39 -16.71 0.09
C ASP A 75 3.40 -16.18 -1.35
N VAL A 76 4.58 -16.13 -1.97
CA VAL A 76 4.75 -15.78 -3.38
C VAL A 76 3.97 -16.72 -4.30
N GLY A 77 3.58 -16.19 -5.46
CA GLY A 77 2.88 -16.98 -6.47
C GLY A 77 3.79 -17.95 -7.24
N THR A 78 3.20 -18.68 -8.18
CA THR A 78 3.90 -19.66 -9.02
C THR A 78 4.76 -19.00 -10.09
N CYS A 79 5.71 -19.74 -10.67
CA CYS A 79 6.60 -19.23 -11.71
C CYS A 79 5.83 -18.52 -12.84
N GLY A 80 6.18 -17.25 -13.11
CA GLY A 80 5.51 -16.38 -14.08
C GLY A 80 4.49 -15.41 -13.48
N PHE A 81 3.90 -15.72 -12.31
CA PHE A 81 2.90 -14.87 -11.66
C PHE A 81 3.27 -14.64 -10.19
N PHE A 82 3.76 -13.44 -9.89
CA PHE A 82 4.03 -12.99 -8.52
C PHE A 82 5.08 -13.80 -7.76
N CYS A 83 6.03 -14.41 -8.48
CA CYS A 83 7.09 -15.26 -7.91
C CYS A 83 8.33 -14.49 -7.41
N LYS A 84 8.42 -13.18 -7.67
CA LYS A 84 9.57 -12.34 -7.28
C LYS A 84 9.30 -11.47 -6.03
N GLY A 85 8.30 -11.86 -5.25
CA GLY A 85 7.87 -11.13 -4.06
C GLY A 85 6.52 -10.45 -4.27
N ILE A 86 5.77 -10.36 -3.18
CA ILE A 86 4.49 -9.70 -3.09
C ILE A 86 4.53 -8.64 -1.99
N ILE A 87 3.77 -7.57 -2.17
CA ILE A 87 3.60 -6.46 -1.23
C ILE A 87 2.11 -6.25 -0.97
N THR A 88 1.71 -6.17 0.29
CA THR A 88 0.39 -5.75 0.74
C THR A 88 -0.05 -4.43 0.08
N ALA A 89 -1.33 -4.29 -0.24
CA ALA A 89 -1.89 -3.04 -0.77
C ALA A 89 -3.09 -2.57 0.07
N SER A 90 -4.22 -3.27 0.02
CA SER A 90 -5.40 -2.89 0.82
C SER A 90 -6.21 -4.11 1.23
N LEU A 91 -7.06 -3.92 2.22
CA LEU A 91 -8.04 -4.91 2.67
C LEU A 91 -9.44 -4.41 2.39
N LEU A 92 -10.32 -5.33 2.03
CA LEU A 92 -11.75 -5.08 1.90
C LEU A 92 -12.51 -6.24 2.52
N LYS A 93 -13.37 -5.94 3.49
CA LYS A 93 -14.32 -6.92 4.02
C LYS A 93 -15.62 -6.80 3.23
N VAL A 94 -16.06 -7.91 2.63
CA VAL A 94 -17.35 -8.02 1.95
C VAL A 94 -18.08 -9.21 2.58
N GLU A 95 -19.17 -8.94 3.28
CA GLU A 95 -19.89 -9.94 4.07
C GLU A 95 -18.97 -10.68 5.06
N ALA A 96 -18.80 -11.99 4.88
CA ALA A 96 -17.94 -12.86 5.70
C ALA A 96 -16.50 -12.98 5.16
N ASP A 97 -16.27 -12.62 3.91
CA ASP A 97 -14.97 -12.80 3.25
C ASP A 97 -14.11 -11.54 3.42
N LEU A 98 -12.82 -11.74 3.66
CA LEU A 98 -11.82 -10.69 3.73
C LEU A 98 -10.90 -10.78 2.51
N PHE A 99 -10.97 -9.79 1.64
CA PHE A 99 -10.13 -9.67 0.46
C PHE A 99 -8.86 -8.89 0.80
N LEU A 100 -7.70 -9.47 0.45
CA LEU A 100 -6.40 -8.83 0.52
C LEU A 100 -5.90 -8.58 -0.89
N TYR A 101 -5.83 -7.31 -1.26
CA TYR A 101 -5.19 -6.89 -2.49
C TYR A 101 -3.69 -6.71 -2.25
N TYR A 102 -2.91 -7.14 -3.23
CA TYR A 102 -1.45 -7.08 -3.17
C TYR A 102 -0.87 -6.72 -4.53
N SER A 103 0.35 -6.22 -4.51
CA SER A 103 1.17 -5.98 -5.71
C SER A 103 2.24 -7.05 -5.76
N GLY A 104 2.54 -7.63 -6.92
CA GLY A 104 3.63 -8.59 -7.01
C GLY A 104 4.59 -8.27 -8.15
N TYR A 105 5.86 -8.53 -7.87
CA TYR A 105 6.95 -8.30 -8.80
C TYR A 105 7.00 -9.42 -9.83
N GLN A 106 7.26 -9.01 -11.07
CA GLN A 106 7.52 -9.87 -12.21
C GLN A 106 8.82 -9.44 -12.88
N SER A 107 9.52 -10.44 -13.43
CA SER A 107 10.63 -10.18 -14.33
C SER A 107 10.11 -9.60 -15.64
N ALA A 108 10.79 -8.57 -16.13
CA ALA A 108 10.58 -7.98 -17.44
C ALA A 108 11.91 -8.00 -18.19
N SER A 109 11.90 -8.32 -19.48
CA SER A 109 13.11 -8.34 -20.31
C SER A 109 13.55 -6.93 -20.73
N ASP A 110 12.63 -5.98 -20.70
CA ASP A 110 12.73 -4.62 -21.21
C ASP A 110 12.75 -3.55 -20.11
N ALA A 111 12.58 -3.93 -18.85
CA ALA A 111 12.60 -3.03 -17.70
C ALA A 111 13.17 -3.72 -16.44
N PRO A 112 13.64 -2.96 -15.43
CA PRO A 112 14.18 -3.53 -14.21
C PRO A 112 13.17 -4.42 -13.44
N TYR A 113 11.88 -4.08 -13.51
CA TYR A 113 10.80 -4.82 -12.90
C TYR A 113 9.45 -4.43 -13.51
N ARG A 114 8.48 -5.34 -13.39
CA ARG A 114 7.06 -5.05 -13.57
C ARG A 114 6.31 -5.36 -12.28
N ILE A 115 5.35 -4.51 -11.91
CA ILE A 115 4.56 -4.65 -10.68
C ILE A 115 3.08 -4.62 -11.06
N LEU A 116 2.42 -5.76 -10.91
CA LEU A 116 1.00 -5.94 -11.22
C LEU A 116 0.22 -6.29 -9.94
N SER A 117 -1.10 -6.16 -9.99
CA SER A 117 -1.95 -6.42 -8.83
C SER A 117 -2.58 -7.81 -8.85
N GLY A 118 -2.70 -8.41 -7.68
CA GLY A 118 -3.47 -9.62 -7.43
C GLY A 118 -4.39 -9.45 -6.21
N VAL A 119 -5.23 -10.46 -5.99
CA VAL A 119 -6.13 -10.55 -4.85
C VAL A 119 -6.09 -11.95 -4.24
N ALA A 120 -6.15 -11.99 -2.92
CA ALA A 120 -6.33 -13.20 -2.13
C ALA A 120 -7.54 -13.04 -1.22
N VAL A 121 -8.12 -14.16 -0.78
CA VAL A 121 -9.30 -14.17 0.09
C VAL A 121 -9.02 -14.97 1.35
N SER A 122 -9.44 -14.44 2.49
CA SER A 122 -9.51 -15.15 3.76
C SER A 122 -10.97 -15.42 4.11
N ARG A 123 -11.23 -16.67 4.52
CA ARG A 123 -12.54 -17.14 5.02
C ARG A 123 -12.48 -17.60 6.47
N ASP A 124 -11.35 -17.34 7.11
CA ASP A 124 -11.05 -17.69 8.50
C ASP A 124 -10.71 -16.43 9.29
N ASN A 125 -11.41 -15.32 9.01
CA ASN A 125 -11.27 -14.05 9.73
C ASN A 125 -9.83 -13.50 9.72
N GLY A 126 -9.13 -13.67 8.60
CA GLY A 126 -7.81 -13.10 8.39
C GLY A 126 -6.67 -13.92 9.00
N HIS A 127 -6.87 -15.19 9.32
CA HIS A 127 -5.80 -16.08 9.79
C HIS A 127 -4.95 -16.60 8.63
N THR A 128 -5.57 -16.95 7.49
CA THR A 128 -4.89 -17.41 6.28
C THR A 128 -5.54 -16.83 5.03
N PHE A 129 -4.77 -16.72 3.93
CA PHE A 129 -5.27 -16.23 2.65
C PHE A 129 -5.02 -17.23 1.52
N SER A 130 -6.04 -17.45 0.69
CA SER A 130 -5.95 -18.21 -0.55
C SER A 130 -5.83 -17.26 -1.73
N ASN A 131 -4.78 -17.40 -2.53
CA ASN A 131 -4.56 -16.58 -3.72
C ASN A 131 -5.62 -16.87 -4.80
N LEU A 132 -6.34 -15.84 -5.26
CA LEU A 132 -7.30 -15.95 -6.36
C LEU A 132 -6.65 -15.63 -7.73
N SER A 133 -5.56 -14.87 -7.74
CA SER A 133 -4.83 -14.41 -8.93
C SER A 133 -3.69 -15.37 -9.33
N THR A 134 -3.97 -16.68 -9.36
CA THR A 134 -2.94 -17.71 -9.64
C THR A 134 -2.54 -17.81 -11.10
N LYS A 135 -3.45 -17.43 -12.02
CA LYS A 135 -3.25 -17.56 -13.48
C LYS A 135 -3.15 -16.22 -14.22
N LYS A 136 -3.64 -15.16 -13.62
CA LYS A 136 -3.63 -13.81 -14.18
C LYS A 136 -3.71 -12.77 -13.07
N PRO A 137 -3.08 -11.59 -13.23
CA PRO A 137 -3.30 -10.44 -12.37
C PRO A 137 -4.73 -9.90 -12.53
N ILE A 138 -5.25 -9.25 -11.49
CA ILE A 138 -6.53 -8.50 -11.58
C ILE A 138 -6.35 -7.17 -12.31
N LEU A 139 -5.17 -6.55 -12.20
CA LEU A 139 -4.74 -5.43 -13.04
C LEU A 139 -3.52 -5.88 -13.85
N GLY A 140 -3.77 -6.29 -15.09
CA GLY A 140 -2.75 -6.77 -16.02
C GLY A 140 -2.18 -5.66 -16.91
N VAL A 141 -1.19 -6.00 -17.72
CA VAL A 141 -0.57 -5.06 -18.68
C VAL A 141 -1.59 -4.55 -19.69
N ILE A 142 -1.60 -3.23 -19.93
CA ILE A 142 -2.39 -2.59 -21.00
C ILE A 142 -1.55 -1.53 -21.70
N THR A 143 -2.00 -1.09 -22.87
CA THR A 143 -1.40 0.05 -23.58
C THR A 143 -1.39 1.30 -22.67
N GLY A 144 -0.21 1.88 -22.46
CA GLY A 144 -0.01 3.08 -21.63
C GLY A 144 0.30 2.81 -20.14
N GLU A 145 -0.06 1.64 -19.61
CA GLU A 145 0.22 1.21 -18.22
C GLU A 145 0.88 -0.19 -18.26
N VAL A 146 2.17 -0.24 -18.57
CA VAL A 146 2.86 -1.51 -18.92
C VAL A 146 3.69 -2.06 -17.76
N TYR A 147 4.28 -1.19 -16.96
CA TYR A 147 5.24 -1.60 -15.94
C TYR A 147 4.66 -1.58 -14.53
N ILE A 148 3.70 -0.71 -14.26
CA ILE A 148 3.16 -0.49 -12.93
C ILE A 148 1.64 -0.41 -13.04
N ARG A 149 0.96 -1.38 -12.46
CA ARG A 149 -0.48 -1.33 -12.14
C ARG A 149 -0.67 -1.97 -10.78
N SER A 150 -0.32 -1.21 -9.76
CA SER A 150 -0.01 -1.71 -8.42
C SER A 150 -0.74 -0.95 -7.34
N SER A 151 -0.57 -1.38 -6.09
CA SER A 151 -1.06 -0.75 -4.88
C SER A 151 -2.55 -0.37 -4.92
N PRO A 152 -3.45 -1.28 -5.36
CA PRO A 152 -4.87 -0.99 -5.41
C PRO A 152 -5.41 -0.76 -3.99
N TYR A 153 -6.14 0.33 -3.82
CA TYR A 153 -6.94 0.65 -2.64
C TYR A 153 -8.41 0.56 -3.04
N VAL A 154 -9.16 -0.31 -2.37
CA VAL A 154 -10.54 -0.64 -2.77
C VAL A 154 -11.51 -0.25 -1.67
N ILE A 155 -12.55 0.48 -2.05
CA ILE A 155 -13.69 0.81 -1.18
C ILE A 155 -14.96 0.31 -1.87
N GLN A 156 -15.80 -0.40 -1.12
CA GLN A 156 -17.15 -0.75 -1.57
C GLN A 156 -18.09 0.42 -1.33
N GLU A 157 -18.88 0.78 -2.35
CA GLU A 157 -19.94 1.78 -2.30
C GLU A 157 -21.18 1.22 -2.97
N GLU A 158 -22.22 0.94 -2.18
CA GLU A 158 -23.44 0.29 -2.67
C GLU A 158 -23.08 -1.01 -3.43
N ASP A 159 -23.42 -1.08 -4.71
CA ASP A 159 -23.21 -2.23 -5.58
C ASP A 159 -21.92 -2.15 -6.41
N ILE A 160 -21.09 -1.11 -6.21
CA ILE A 160 -19.83 -0.93 -6.93
C ILE A 160 -18.63 -0.94 -6.00
N PHE A 161 -17.47 -1.23 -6.59
CA PHE A 161 -16.17 -1.13 -5.92
C PHE A 161 -15.36 -0.05 -6.62
N ARG A 162 -14.98 0.98 -5.87
CA ARG A 162 -14.05 2.01 -6.34
C ARG A 162 -12.63 1.55 -6.07
N VAL A 163 -11.78 1.70 -7.07
CA VAL A 163 -10.40 1.26 -7.04
C VAL A 163 -9.50 2.44 -7.38
N TRP A 164 -8.63 2.80 -6.45
CA TRP A 164 -7.52 3.71 -6.71
C TRP A 164 -6.23 2.91 -6.78
N TYR A 165 -5.48 3.03 -7.86
CA TYR A 165 -4.28 2.23 -8.09
C TYR A 165 -3.16 3.08 -8.65
N THR A 166 -1.91 2.67 -8.41
CA THR A 166 -0.74 3.31 -8.97
C THR A 166 -0.48 2.78 -10.37
N ALA A 167 -0.35 3.68 -11.34
CA ALA A 167 -0.14 3.36 -12.74
C ALA A 167 1.06 4.11 -13.32
N ASP A 168 1.90 3.45 -14.12
CA ASP A 168 2.89 4.17 -14.93
C ASP A 168 2.23 4.97 -16.07
N THR A 169 2.91 6.01 -16.53
CA THR A 169 2.43 6.92 -17.58
C THR A 169 3.29 6.82 -18.84
N LEU A 170 3.36 5.64 -19.46
CA LEU A 170 4.14 5.47 -20.68
C LEU A 170 3.46 6.15 -21.87
N GLY A 171 4.26 6.93 -22.62
CA GLY A 171 3.76 7.75 -23.73
C GLY A 171 3.44 9.20 -23.33
N GLU A 172 3.49 9.52 -22.04
CA GLU A 172 3.40 10.88 -21.50
C GLU A 172 4.80 11.31 -21.00
N GLY A 173 5.37 12.38 -21.57
CA GLY A 173 6.67 12.95 -21.15
C GLY A 173 7.91 12.56 -22.00
N PRO A 174 9.11 13.09 -21.68
CA PRO A 174 10.33 12.93 -22.49
C PRO A 174 10.87 11.48 -22.52
N GLN A 175 11.31 11.01 -23.70
CA GLN A 175 11.78 9.62 -23.92
C GLN A 175 12.96 9.17 -23.04
N GLU A 176 13.83 10.08 -22.58
CA GLU A 176 15.03 9.73 -21.79
C GLU A 176 14.70 9.25 -20.37
N THR A 177 13.60 9.71 -19.75
CA THR A 177 13.17 9.28 -18.41
C THR A 177 12.44 7.94 -18.42
N GLN A 178 11.89 7.54 -19.58
CA GLN A 178 11.06 6.34 -19.74
C GLN A 178 11.86 5.03 -19.72
N LYS A 179 13.18 5.06 -19.95
CA LYS A 179 14.01 3.84 -20.10
C LYS A 179 14.46 3.15 -18.81
N LYS A 180 14.31 3.76 -17.61
CA LYS A 180 14.81 3.16 -16.35
C LYS A 180 13.82 3.16 -15.18
N CYS A 181 12.96 4.17 -15.05
CA CYS A 181 11.89 4.23 -14.04
C CYS A 181 10.78 5.14 -14.61
N PRO A 182 9.75 4.58 -15.25
CA PRO A 182 8.67 5.39 -15.79
C PRO A 182 7.99 6.17 -14.65
N PRO A 183 7.63 7.45 -14.88
CA PRO A 183 6.82 8.17 -13.92
C PRO A 183 5.50 7.45 -13.69
N TYR A 184 4.98 7.53 -12.47
CA TYR A 184 3.71 6.90 -12.11
C TYR A 184 2.86 7.81 -11.23
N ASN A 185 1.55 7.69 -11.39
CA ASN A 185 0.55 8.46 -10.67
C ASN A 185 -0.56 7.57 -10.09
N ILE A 186 -1.48 8.14 -9.31
CA ILE A 186 -2.65 7.41 -8.82
C ILE A 186 -3.81 7.64 -9.78
N ARG A 187 -4.40 6.55 -10.24
CA ARG A 187 -5.57 6.51 -11.12
C ARG A 187 -6.76 5.87 -10.42
N HIS A 188 -7.96 6.14 -10.92
CA HIS A 188 -9.22 5.63 -10.40
C HIS A 188 -9.99 4.87 -11.48
N LEU A 189 -10.62 3.76 -11.10
CA LEU A 189 -11.62 3.06 -11.89
C LEU A 189 -12.69 2.46 -10.98
N THR A 190 -13.81 2.03 -11.56
CA THR A 190 -14.86 1.29 -10.88
C THR A 190 -14.98 -0.11 -11.43
N VAL A 191 -15.32 -1.06 -10.57
CA VAL A 191 -15.57 -2.47 -10.90
C VAL A 191 -16.84 -2.94 -10.17
N ASP A 192 -17.40 -4.04 -10.64
CA ASP A 192 -18.65 -4.66 -10.16
C ASP A 192 -18.41 -5.89 -9.27
N SER A 193 -17.16 -6.29 -9.09
CA SER A 193 -16.77 -7.46 -8.31
C SER A 193 -15.56 -7.15 -7.42
N PRO A 194 -15.49 -7.70 -6.19
CA PRO A 194 -14.33 -7.51 -5.34
C PRO A 194 -13.10 -8.27 -5.85
N TYR A 195 -13.23 -9.22 -6.77
CA TYR A 195 -12.09 -10.03 -7.24
C TYR A 195 -12.06 -10.32 -8.74
N ASP A 196 -13.20 -10.35 -9.44
CA ASP A 196 -13.24 -10.57 -10.89
C ASP A 196 -13.30 -9.24 -11.63
N TRP A 197 -12.13 -8.72 -11.98
CA TRP A 197 -12.02 -7.45 -12.71
C TRP A 197 -11.89 -7.66 -14.22
N SER A 198 -12.24 -8.83 -14.75
CA SER A 198 -11.96 -9.19 -16.14
C SER A 198 -12.45 -8.16 -17.17
N LEU A 199 -13.64 -7.58 -16.98
CA LEU A 199 -14.24 -6.55 -17.86
C LEU A 199 -13.56 -5.17 -17.77
N PHE A 200 -12.82 -4.90 -16.70
CA PHE A 200 -12.21 -3.60 -16.40
C PHE A 200 -10.68 -3.65 -16.39
N SER A 201 -10.10 -4.85 -16.31
CA SER A 201 -8.67 -5.09 -16.29
C SER A 201 -7.95 -4.58 -17.54
N CYS A 202 -8.66 -4.40 -18.65
CA CYS A 202 -8.13 -3.85 -19.90
C CYS A 202 -8.36 -2.34 -20.05
N LYS A 203 -9.00 -1.67 -19.08
CA LYS A 203 -9.31 -0.24 -19.14
C LYS A 203 -8.28 0.58 -18.36
N THR A 204 -7.97 1.74 -18.91
CA THR A 204 -7.18 2.79 -18.28
C THR A 204 -8.07 3.56 -17.30
N GLY A 205 -7.59 3.74 -16.08
CA GLY A 205 -8.26 4.58 -15.08
C GLY A 205 -8.11 6.07 -15.37
N THR A 206 -8.97 6.88 -14.76
CA THR A 206 -8.84 8.35 -14.80
C THR A 206 -7.75 8.78 -13.81
N VAL A 207 -6.88 9.73 -14.19
CA VAL A 207 -5.87 10.27 -13.26
C VAL A 207 -6.57 10.94 -12.09
N ALA A 208 -6.36 10.42 -10.88
CA ALA A 208 -6.96 10.90 -9.66
C ALA A 208 -6.03 11.84 -8.90
N ILE A 209 -4.73 11.52 -8.87
CA ILE A 209 -3.69 12.38 -8.28
C ILE A 209 -2.53 12.47 -9.27
N PRO A 210 -2.34 13.63 -9.92
CA PRO A 210 -1.28 13.81 -10.89
C PRO A 210 0.09 14.05 -10.22
N ILE A 211 1.14 13.81 -10.99
CA ILE A 211 2.45 14.43 -10.75
C ILE A 211 2.32 15.92 -11.07
N VAL A 212 2.80 16.80 -10.18
CA VAL A 212 2.67 18.27 -10.37
C VAL A 212 4.00 18.98 -10.52
N ASN A 213 5.11 18.31 -10.19
CA ASN A 213 6.45 18.88 -10.20
C ASN A 213 7.39 18.06 -11.09
N GLU A 214 8.32 18.70 -11.80
CA GLU A 214 9.31 17.99 -12.64
C GLU A 214 10.28 17.12 -11.82
N SER A 215 10.48 17.47 -10.54
CA SER A 215 11.30 16.70 -9.62
C SER A 215 10.58 15.47 -9.06
N GLU A 216 9.25 15.40 -9.19
CA GLU A 216 8.45 14.24 -8.81
C GLU A 216 8.45 13.22 -9.94
N HIS A 217 8.67 11.96 -9.59
CA HIS A 217 8.62 10.87 -10.55
C HIS A 217 7.78 9.69 -10.06
N GLY A 218 7.08 9.86 -8.94
CA GLY A 218 6.22 8.81 -8.43
C GLY A 218 5.23 9.26 -7.37
N ILE A 219 3.95 9.10 -7.65
CA ILE A 219 2.85 9.20 -6.68
C ILE A 219 2.31 7.79 -6.48
N GLY A 220 2.68 7.19 -5.35
CA GLY A 220 2.41 5.79 -5.04
C GLY A 220 1.49 5.63 -3.84
N LYS A 221 1.02 4.39 -3.63
CA LYS A 221 0.25 3.88 -2.48
C LYS A 221 -0.33 4.97 -1.55
N GLY A 222 -1.65 5.12 -1.60
CA GLY A 222 -2.39 5.95 -0.66
C GLY A 222 -3.37 5.16 0.20
N THR A 223 -3.79 5.77 1.29
CA THR A 223 -4.92 5.36 2.13
C THR A 223 -6.04 6.35 1.94
N ILE A 224 -7.23 5.86 1.58
CA ILE A 224 -8.39 6.69 1.22
C ILE A 224 -9.49 6.47 2.24
N TRP A 225 -10.12 7.55 2.68
CA TRP A 225 -11.26 7.47 3.59
C TRP A 225 -12.28 8.57 3.28
N LYS A 226 -13.50 8.38 3.77
CA LYS A 226 -14.56 9.39 3.74
C LYS A 226 -14.68 10.09 5.07
N GLU A 227 -14.80 11.41 5.04
CA GLU A 227 -15.04 12.23 6.21
C GLU A 227 -15.73 13.55 5.81
N ASN A 228 -16.82 13.90 6.49
CA ASN A 228 -17.58 15.13 6.24
C ASN A 228 -18.03 15.30 4.77
N GLY A 229 -18.40 14.19 4.10
CA GLY A 229 -18.83 14.21 2.70
C GLY A 229 -17.71 14.31 1.67
N LEU A 230 -16.44 14.30 2.10
CA LEU A 230 -15.27 14.34 1.22
C LEU A 230 -14.51 13.01 1.25
N TYR A 231 -13.95 12.65 0.10
CA TYR A 231 -12.86 11.69 0.02
C TYR A 231 -11.57 12.39 0.39
N LYS A 232 -10.79 11.74 1.23
CA LYS A 232 -9.49 12.20 1.69
C LYS A 232 -8.47 11.12 1.41
N ILE A 233 -7.25 11.52 1.09
CA ILE A 233 -6.15 10.59 0.82
C ILE A 233 -4.84 11.09 1.41
N ILE A 234 -4.11 10.20 2.09
CA ILE A 234 -2.68 10.37 2.36
C ILE A 234 -1.94 9.38 1.46
N TYR A 235 -0.92 9.85 0.73
CA TYR A 235 -0.21 9.06 -0.28
C TYR A 235 1.30 9.28 -0.24
N SER A 236 2.04 8.42 -0.93
CA SER A 236 3.50 8.46 -0.96
C SER A 236 4.00 9.30 -2.14
N ILE A 237 4.85 10.29 -1.89
CA ILE A 237 5.50 11.14 -2.91
C ILE A 237 6.97 10.74 -3.02
N ARG A 238 7.39 10.42 -4.24
CA ARG A 238 8.78 10.19 -4.61
C ARG A 238 9.31 11.39 -5.40
N THR A 239 10.37 11.98 -4.87
CA THR A 239 11.05 13.12 -5.48
C THR A 239 12.51 12.76 -5.72
N LEU A 240 13.08 13.19 -6.85
CA LEU A 240 14.50 13.02 -7.14
C LEU A 240 15.37 13.69 -6.08
N GLY A 241 16.43 13.01 -5.64
CA GLY A 241 17.37 13.53 -4.64
C GLY A 241 16.84 13.64 -3.20
N ARG A 242 15.59 13.23 -2.94
CA ARG A 242 14.99 13.20 -1.59
C ARG A 242 14.41 11.82 -1.28
N GLY A 243 14.42 11.43 -0.01
CA GLY A 243 13.66 10.25 0.43
C GLY A 243 12.15 10.48 0.27
N TYR A 244 11.38 9.39 0.30
CA TYR A 244 9.92 9.46 0.23
C TYR A 244 9.33 10.35 1.33
N ARG A 245 8.26 11.05 0.98
CA ARG A 245 7.43 11.86 1.87
C ARG A 245 5.97 11.50 1.70
N LEU A 246 5.13 11.97 2.62
CA LEU A 246 3.70 11.81 2.52
C LEU A 246 3.05 13.08 1.97
N GLY A 247 2.05 12.92 1.12
CA GLY A 247 1.18 13.97 0.61
C GLY A 247 -0.23 13.84 1.15
N TYR A 248 -1.05 14.87 0.94
CA TYR A 248 -2.47 14.89 1.31
C TYR A 248 -3.30 15.51 0.19
N ALA A 249 -4.49 14.97 -0.05
CA ALA A 249 -5.43 15.55 -0.99
C ALA A 249 -6.89 15.27 -0.60
N GLU A 250 -7.80 16.09 -1.14
CA GLU A 250 -9.25 15.96 -0.93
C GLU A 250 -10.01 15.94 -2.26
N SER A 251 -11.16 15.29 -2.27
CA SER A 251 -12.06 15.21 -3.42
C SER A 251 -13.51 15.15 -2.97
N SER A 252 -14.41 15.84 -3.69
CA SER A 252 -15.86 15.75 -3.46
C SER A 252 -16.50 14.55 -4.15
N ASP A 253 -15.86 14.00 -5.20
CA ASP A 253 -16.43 12.96 -6.07
C ASP A 253 -15.67 11.62 -6.05
N GLY A 254 -14.44 11.63 -5.50
CA GLY A 254 -13.54 10.50 -5.43
C GLY A 254 -12.79 10.20 -6.74
N TYR A 255 -13.05 10.95 -7.81
CA TYR A 255 -12.43 10.77 -9.12
C TYR A 255 -11.19 11.64 -9.27
N GLN A 256 -11.27 12.92 -8.92
CA GLN A 256 -10.17 13.87 -9.01
C GLN A 256 -9.91 14.51 -7.66
N PHE A 257 -8.65 14.55 -7.25
CA PHE A 257 -8.26 15.10 -5.96
C PHE A 257 -7.49 16.41 -6.13
N THR A 258 -7.80 17.37 -5.26
CA THR A 258 -7.04 18.60 -5.09
C THR A 258 -5.92 18.35 -4.09
N ARG A 259 -4.67 18.41 -4.56
CA ARG A 259 -3.47 18.23 -3.73
C ARG A 259 -3.30 19.38 -2.74
N MET A 260 -3.01 19.03 -1.50
CA MET A 260 -2.84 19.92 -0.35
C MET A 260 -1.68 19.42 0.52
N ASP A 261 -0.55 19.09 -0.11
CA ASP A 261 0.55 18.33 0.53
C ASP A 261 1.11 18.97 1.79
N SER A 262 1.14 20.31 1.86
CA SER A 262 1.56 21.05 3.05
C SER A 262 0.67 20.80 4.28
N GLN A 263 -0.54 20.26 4.09
CA GLN A 263 -1.50 19.98 5.15
C GLN A 263 -1.44 18.55 5.70
N VAL A 264 -0.55 17.70 5.16
CA VAL A 264 -0.39 16.30 5.60
C VAL A 264 -0.06 16.22 7.10
N GLY A 265 0.71 17.18 7.62
CA GLY A 265 0.93 17.35 9.06
C GLY A 265 1.95 16.39 9.70
N ILE A 266 2.81 15.76 8.89
CA ILE A 266 3.90 14.87 9.31
C ILE A 266 5.06 14.94 8.30
N ASP A 267 6.30 14.83 8.78
CA ASP A 267 7.51 14.68 7.97
C ASP A 267 8.44 13.64 8.63
N VAL A 268 9.60 13.36 8.05
CA VAL A 268 10.66 12.53 8.64
C VAL A 268 11.11 13.05 10.01
N SER A 269 11.68 12.16 10.81
CA SER A 269 12.26 12.52 12.11
C SER A 269 13.62 13.20 11.94
N GLU A 270 14.10 13.90 12.97
CA GLU A 270 15.46 14.46 12.97
C GLU A 270 16.55 13.36 12.92
N GLY A 271 16.23 12.17 13.43
CA GLY A 271 17.10 10.99 13.42
C GLY A 271 16.32 9.70 13.67
N GLY A 272 16.99 8.56 13.48
CA GLY A 272 16.44 7.23 13.76
C GLY A 272 15.85 6.52 12.55
N TRP A 273 14.95 5.58 12.80
CA TRP A 273 14.45 4.61 11.82
C TRP A 273 13.63 5.22 10.67
N ASP A 274 13.16 6.45 10.80
CA ASP A 274 12.32 7.17 9.83
C ASP A 274 12.83 8.61 9.55
N SER A 275 14.14 8.82 9.64
CA SER A 275 14.81 10.11 9.38
C SER A 275 14.99 10.45 7.91
N ASP A 276 15.11 9.44 7.05
CA ASP A 276 15.45 9.64 5.64
C ASP A 276 14.18 9.66 4.79
N MET A 277 13.22 8.80 5.15
CA MET A 277 11.93 8.70 4.47
C MET A 277 10.82 8.17 5.37
N ILE A 278 9.59 8.55 5.00
CA ILE A 278 8.34 7.97 5.48
C ILE A 278 7.48 7.61 4.26
N VAL A 279 6.95 6.39 4.23
CA VAL A 279 6.31 5.84 3.02
C VAL A 279 5.25 4.80 3.37
N PHE A 280 4.34 4.54 2.43
CA PHE A 280 3.26 3.55 2.55
C PHE A 280 2.30 3.81 3.72
N PRO A 281 1.61 4.97 3.68
CA PRO A 281 0.70 5.37 4.75
C PRO A 281 -0.55 4.48 4.80
N GLU A 282 -0.99 4.16 6.02
CA GLU A 282 -2.29 3.56 6.29
C GLU A 282 -2.95 4.21 7.51
N ILE A 283 -4.22 4.62 7.36
CA ILE A 283 -4.99 5.20 8.44
C ILE A 283 -5.85 4.12 9.10
N PHE A 284 -5.87 4.14 10.43
CA PHE A 284 -6.75 3.29 11.21
C PHE A 284 -7.43 4.09 12.32
N LYS A 285 -8.76 3.98 12.40
CA LYS A 285 -9.56 4.60 13.46
C LYS A 285 -9.92 3.54 14.51
N TYR A 286 -9.63 3.83 15.77
CA TYR A 286 -10.01 2.98 16.90
C TYR A 286 -10.57 3.84 18.03
N LEU A 287 -11.85 3.66 18.36
CA LEU A 287 -12.58 4.48 19.32
C LEU A 287 -12.42 5.98 18.99
N ASN A 288 -11.80 6.74 19.88
CA ASN A 288 -11.56 8.17 19.76
C ASN A 288 -10.14 8.52 19.30
N LYS A 289 -9.41 7.54 18.73
CA LYS A 289 -8.05 7.70 18.22
C LYS A 289 -7.99 7.42 16.72
N THR A 290 -7.15 8.17 16.04
CA THR A 290 -6.80 7.96 14.65
C THR A 290 -5.30 7.76 14.55
N TYR A 291 -4.88 6.62 14.03
CA TYR A 291 -3.49 6.28 13.82
C TYR A 291 -3.12 6.40 12.35
N LEU A 292 -1.87 6.79 12.10
CA LEU A 292 -1.22 6.72 10.80
C LEU A 292 -0.03 5.76 10.94
N PHE A 293 -0.14 4.59 10.33
CA PHE A 293 0.94 3.62 10.19
C PHE A 293 1.76 3.93 8.94
N TYR A 294 3.08 3.71 9.01
CA TYR A 294 3.98 3.92 7.89
C TYR A 294 5.28 3.11 8.03
N SER A 295 5.93 2.86 6.90
CA SER A 295 7.29 2.31 6.84
C SER A 295 8.33 3.43 6.84
N GLY A 296 9.48 3.18 7.48
CA GLY A 296 10.59 4.11 7.58
C GLY A 296 11.67 3.89 6.51
N ASN A 297 12.92 4.15 6.90
CA ASN A 297 14.09 4.24 6.02
C ASN A 297 14.26 3.04 5.08
N HIS A 298 14.73 3.34 3.88
CA HIS A 298 14.98 2.39 2.78
C HIS A 298 13.82 1.42 2.54
N TYR A 299 12.61 1.97 2.32
CA TYR A 299 11.41 1.18 2.01
C TYR A 299 11.07 0.17 3.12
N GLY A 300 11.27 0.56 4.39
CA GLY A 300 10.97 -0.28 5.55
C GLY A 300 12.11 -1.17 6.04
N MET A 301 13.36 -1.04 5.57
CA MET A 301 14.51 -1.67 6.24
C MET A 301 14.70 -1.12 7.66
N GLY A 302 14.45 0.18 7.84
CA GLY A 302 14.41 0.80 9.17
C GLY A 302 13.27 0.29 10.05
N GLY A 303 12.30 -0.43 9.48
CA GLY A 303 11.12 -0.92 10.18
C GLY A 303 9.86 -0.12 9.88
N MET A 304 8.85 -0.33 10.72
CA MET A 304 7.57 0.36 10.67
C MET A 304 7.24 0.97 12.02
N GLY A 305 6.36 1.96 11.99
CA GLY A 305 5.89 2.65 13.19
C GLY A 305 4.58 3.36 12.95
N TYR A 306 4.24 4.25 13.87
CA TYR A 306 2.96 4.95 13.83
C TYR A 306 3.01 6.34 14.44
N ALA A 307 2.05 7.16 14.02
CA ALA A 307 1.70 8.43 14.61
C ALA A 307 0.23 8.43 15.02
N GLU A 308 -0.12 9.29 15.97
CA GLU A 308 -1.50 9.51 16.42
C GLU A 308 -1.93 10.92 16.02
N LEU A 309 -3.12 11.07 15.45
CA LEU A 309 -3.68 12.37 15.11
C LEU A 309 -3.94 13.15 16.40
N SER A 310 -3.35 14.33 16.54
CA SER A 310 -3.62 15.19 17.69
C SER A 310 -5.09 15.58 17.71
N LYS A 311 -5.72 15.49 18.88
CA LYS A 311 -7.05 16.07 19.10
C LYS A 311 -6.91 17.58 19.09
N SER A 312 -7.66 18.24 18.20
CA SER A 312 -7.92 19.68 18.24
C SER A 312 -8.77 20.02 19.46
#